data_AF-A0A3M1G134-F1
#
_entry.id   AF-A0A3M1G134-F1
#
_cell.length_a   1.000
_cell.length_b   1.000
_cell.length_c   1.000
_cell.angle_alpha   90.00
_cell.angle_beta   90.00
_cell.angle_gamma   90.00
#
_symmetry.space_group_name_H-M   'P 1'
#
loop_
_entity.id
_entity.type
_entity.pdbx_description
1 polymer ?
#
loop_
_entity_poly.entity_id
_entity_poly.type
_entity_poly.pdbx_seq_one_letter_code
_entity_poly.pdbx_strand_id
1 'polypeptide(L)'
;MSEKLLGYCGLYCGDCFFYKAEIASLAKQLRKLLRQAKLHKHYEEFSRFASEFQDFPTCYRVLGAMVRMRCRGCRQGGGPPFCRIRRCAQRKALQGCWQCDELNRCTKLDFLRPAHGDAHIKNLRKIKKLGLQGFLEGKRHW
;
A
#
# COMPACT_ATOMS: atom_id res chain seq x y z
N MET A 1 -1.40 10.60 -15.88
CA MET A 1 -1.53 10.10 -14.48
C MET A 1 -2.01 11.22 -13.56
N SER A 2 -2.60 10.92 -12.39
CA SER A 2 -3.27 11.93 -11.57
C SER A 2 -2.42 12.42 -10.40
N GLU A 3 -2.15 13.72 -10.32
CA GLU A 3 -1.47 14.35 -9.17
C GLU A 3 -2.18 14.10 -7.84
N LYS A 4 -3.51 13.88 -7.86
CA LYS A 4 -4.32 13.57 -6.67
C LYS A 4 -3.90 12.26 -5.99
N LEU A 5 -3.22 11.37 -6.71
CA LEU A 5 -2.69 10.10 -6.18
C LEU A 5 -1.27 10.23 -5.63
N LEU A 6 -0.59 11.35 -5.82
CA LEU A 6 0.70 11.61 -5.21
C LEU A 6 0.54 11.91 -3.72
N GLY A 7 1.08 11.03 -2.88
CA GLY A 7 1.10 11.22 -1.44
C GLY A 7 2.08 12.30 -1.01
N TYR A 8 1.83 12.92 0.15
CA TYR A 8 2.72 13.92 0.74
C TYR A 8 4.16 13.41 0.94
N CYS A 9 4.36 12.10 1.09
CA CYS A 9 5.66 11.46 1.26
C CYS A 9 6.42 11.19 -0.04
N GLY A 10 5.85 11.52 -1.21
CA GLY A 10 6.48 11.23 -2.51
C GLY A 10 6.20 9.83 -3.07
N LEU A 11 5.47 8.97 -2.34
CA LEU A 11 4.95 7.72 -2.90
C LEU A 11 3.68 7.99 -3.72
N TYR A 12 3.50 7.24 -4.81
CA TYR A 12 2.36 7.39 -5.70
C TYR A 12 1.33 6.27 -5.43
N CYS A 13 0.12 6.64 -5.02
CA CYS A 13 -0.92 5.68 -4.63
C CYS A 13 -1.31 4.75 -5.79
N GLY A 14 -1.22 5.21 -7.05
CA GLY A 14 -1.50 4.36 -8.21
C GLY A 14 -0.57 3.16 -8.36
N ASP A 15 0.61 3.18 -7.73
CA ASP A 15 1.55 2.05 -7.73
C ASP A 15 1.27 1.09 -6.54
N CYS A 16 0.46 1.49 -5.56
CA CYS A 16 0.17 0.74 -4.35
C CYS A 16 -0.82 -0.41 -4.54
N PHE A 17 -0.48 -1.61 -4.06
CA PHE A 17 -1.38 -2.77 -4.13
C PHE A 17 -2.70 -2.57 -3.35
N PHE A 18 -2.72 -1.78 -2.27
CA PHE A 18 -3.98 -1.42 -1.60
C PHE A 18 -4.88 -0.55 -2.46
N TYR A 19 -4.32 0.38 -3.25
CA TYR A 19 -5.12 1.25 -4.13
C TYR A 19 -5.62 0.47 -5.35
N LYS A 20 -4.74 -0.33 -5.98
CA LYS A 20 -5.11 -1.20 -7.11
C LYS A 20 -6.16 -2.23 -6.71
N ALA A 21 -6.15 -2.67 -5.45
CA ALA A 21 -7.11 -3.59 -4.86
C ALA A 21 -7.24 -4.95 -5.60
N GLU A 22 -6.26 -5.30 -6.42
CA GLU A 22 -6.23 -6.54 -7.19
C GLU A 22 -6.15 -7.77 -6.28
N ILE A 23 -5.20 -7.75 -5.32
CA ILE A 23 -5.06 -8.78 -4.28
C ILE A 23 -6.39 -8.96 -3.54
N ALA A 24 -7.04 -7.86 -3.15
CA ALA A 24 -8.31 -7.92 -2.43
C ALA A 24 -9.45 -8.52 -3.28
N SER A 25 -9.44 -8.29 -4.59
CA SER A 25 -10.41 -8.87 -5.53
C SER A 25 -10.16 -10.36 -5.73
N LEU A 26 -8.91 -10.76 -5.98
CA LEU A 26 -8.51 -12.16 -6.15
C LEU A 26 -8.73 -12.98 -4.88
N ALA A 27 -8.37 -12.45 -3.71
CA ALA A 27 -8.63 -13.10 -2.43
C ALA A 27 -10.13 -13.34 -2.20
N LYS A 28 -11.00 -12.38 -2.58
CA LYS A 28 -12.46 -12.55 -2.50
C LYS A 28 -12.95 -13.68 -3.41
N GLN A 29 -12.46 -13.73 -4.64
CA GLN A 29 -12.83 -14.77 -5.61
C GLN A 29 -12.37 -16.15 -5.15
N LEU A 30 -11.10 -16.30 -4.74
CA LEU A 30 -10.56 -17.56 -4.25
C LEU A 30 -11.33 -18.04 -3.01
N ARG A 31 -11.61 -17.16 -2.04
CA ARG A 31 -12.42 -17.55 -0.86
C ARG A 31 -13.81 -18.05 -1.20
N LYS A 32 -14.45 -17.47 -2.24
CA LYS A 32 -15.74 -17.92 -2.74
C LYS A 32 -15.63 -19.34 -3.30
N LEU A 33 -14.63 -19.58 -4.16
CA LEU A 33 -14.37 -20.90 -4.75
C LEU A 33 -14.06 -21.96 -3.69
N LEU A 34 -13.15 -21.68 -2.76
CA LEU A 34 -12.79 -22.61 -1.67
C LEU A 34 -14.01 -22.99 -0.79
N ARG A 35 -14.91 -22.03 -0.55
CA ARG A 35 -16.16 -22.29 0.17
C ARG A 35 -17.12 -23.16 -0.65
N GLN A 36 -17.27 -22.89 -1.94
CA GLN A 36 -18.11 -23.68 -2.85
C GLN A 36 -17.60 -25.12 -3.00
N ALA A 37 -16.29 -25.30 -3.06
CA ALA A 37 -15.63 -26.60 -3.04
C ALA A 37 -15.69 -27.31 -1.66
N LYS A 38 -16.34 -26.71 -0.66
CA LYS A 38 -16.45 -27.24 0.71
C LYS A 38 -15.11 -27.60 1.34
N LEU A 39 -14.03 -26.90 0.98
CA LEU A 39 -12.68 -27.25 1.41
C LEU A 39 -12.51 -27.20 2.94
N HIS A 40 -13.26 -26.33 3.62
CA HIS A 40 -13.38 -26.29 5.08
C HIS A 40 -13.85 -27.61 5.73
N LYS A 41 -14.47 -28.52 4.98
CA LYS A 41 -14.91 -29.84 5.47
C LYS A 41 -13.93 -30.97 5.13
N HIS A 42 -13.04 -30.75 4.18
CA HIS A 42 -12.22 -31.81 3.57
C HIS A 42 -10.71 -31.57 3.70
N TYR A 43 -10.29 -30.42 4.22
CA TYR A 43 -8.88 -30.07 4.35
C TYR A 43 -8.09 -31.07 5.21
N GLU A 44 -8.72 -31.69 6.22
CA GLU A 44 -8.08 -32.69 7.08
C GLU A 44 -7.75 -33.96 6.29
N GLU A 45 -8.64 -34.43 5.41
CA GLU A 45 -8.35 -35.56 4.53
C GLU A 45 -7.23 -35.22 3.54
N PHE A 46 -7.22 -34.00 2.99
CA PHE A 46 -6.13 -33.55 2.12
C PHE A 46 -4.81 -33.44 2.87
N SER A 47 -4.86 -33.13 4.16
CA SER A 47 -3.67 -33.05 5.00
C SER A 47 -2.95 -34.39 5.19
N ARG A 48 -3.65 -35.50 4.95
CA ARG A 48 -3.05 -36.84 4.94
C ARG A 48 -2.12 -37.07 3.74
N PHE A 49 -2.34 -36.32 2.66
CA PHE A 49 -1.54 -36.39 1.42
C PHE A 49 -0.57 -35.20 1.29
N ALA A 50 -0.91 -34.05 1.87
CA ALA A 50 -0.08 -32.84 1.89
C ALA A 50 -0.27 -32.09 3.21
N SER A 51 0.69 -32.26 4.13
CA SER A 51 0.60 -31.79 5.52
C SER A 51 0.29 -30.29 5.68
N GLU A 52 0.63 -29.47 4.69
CA GLU A 52 0.36 -28.03 4.64
C GLU A 52 -1.13 -27.70 4.71
N PHE A 53 -2.01 -28.63 4.32
CA PHE A 53 -3.45 -28.42 4.45
C PHE A 53 -3.92 -28.34 5.90
N GLN A 54 -3.13 -28.79 6.90
CA GLN A 54 -3.42 -28.53 8.32
C GLN A 54 -3.57 -27.03 8.60
N ASP A 55 -2.82 -26.18 7.89
CA ASP A 55 -2.88 -24.73 8.01
C ASP A 55 -4.03 -24.09 7.21
N PHE A 56 -4.89 -24.88 6.57
CA PHE A 56 -6.01 -24.35 5.76
C PHE A 56 -6.89 -23.35 6.52
N PRO A 57 -7.30 -23.58 7.80
CA PRO A 57 -8.06 -22.59 8.55
C PRO A 57 -7.31 -21.25 8.71
N THR A 58 -5.99 -21.30 8.93
CA THR A 58 -5.13 -20.12 9.01
C THR A 58 -5.01 -19.42 7.65
N CYS A 59 -4.76 -20.18 6.57
CA CYS A 59 -4.74 -19.67 5.20
C CYS A 59 -6.06 -18.98 4.84
N TYR A 60 -7.19 -19.63 5.10
CA TYR A 60 -8.50 -19.08 4.84
C TYR A 60 -8.71 -17.78 5.62
N ARG A 61 -8.36 -17.73 6.92
CA ARG A 61 -8.43 -16.51 7.74
C ARG A 61 -7.58 -15.37 7.15
N VAL A 62 -6.35 -15.65 6.72
CA VAL A 62 -5.45 -14.66 6.08
C VAL A 62 -6.03 -14.15 4.76
N LEU A 63 -6.55 -15.02 3.89
CA LEU A 63 -7.28 -14.60 2.69
C LEU A 63 -8.45 -13.66 3.06
N GLY A 64 -9.13 -13.92 4.17
CA GLY A 64 -10.20 -13.06 4.68
C GLY A 64 -9.70 -11.66 5.03
N ALA A 65 -8.51 -11.56 5.64
CA ALA A 65 -7.87 -10.28 5.90
C ALA A 65 -7.47 -9.57 4.60
N MET A 66 -6.98 -10.30 3.59
CA MET A 66 -6.58 -9.74 2.29
C MET A 66 -7.75 -9.10 1.51
N VAL A 67 -9.00 -9.57 1.70
CA VAL A 67 -10.19 -8.92 1.10
C VAL A 67 -10.32 -7.45 1.49
N ARG A 68 -9.77 -7.06 2.66
CA ARG A 68 -9.77 -5.69 3.18
C ARG A 68 -8.60 -4.85 2.67
N MET A 69 -7.69 -5.38 1.85
CA MET A 69 -6.56 -4.65 1.29
C MET A 69 -7.00 -3.69 0.16
N ARG A 70 -7.80 -2.69 0.54
CA ARG A 70 -8.39 -1.68 -0.33
C ARG A 70 -8.14 -0.29 0.25
N CYS A 71 -7.83 0.69 -0.59
CA CYS A 71 -7.55 2.06 -0.16
C CYS A 71 -8.02 3.07 -1.21
N ARG A 72 -8.59 4.20 -0.75
CA ARG A 72 -9.06 5.30 -1.61
C ARG A 72 -7.94 6.25 -2.07
N GLY A 73 -6.72 6.08 -1.56
CA GLY A 73 -5.58 6.97 -1.80
C GLY A 73 -5.40 8.02 -0.71
N CYS A 74 -4.15 8.44 -0.48
CA CYS A 74 -3.75 9.25 0.67
C CYS A 74 -4.49 10.59 0.80
N ARG A 75 -4.77 11.25 -0.34
CA ARG A 75 -5.50 12.53 -0.39
C ARG A 75 -7.02 12.40 -0.31
N GLN A 76 -7.55 11.18 -0.34
CA GLN A 76 -8.98 10.89 -0.26
C GLN A 76 -9.33 10.13 1.04
N GLY A 77 -8.58 10.41 2.11
CA GLY A 77 -8.78 9.75 3.42
C GLY A 77 -8.28 8.31 3.49
N GLY A 78 -7.48 7.85 2.53
CA GLY A 78 -6.80 6.56 2.58
C GLY A 78 -5.49 6.57 3.37
N GLY A 79 -4.82 5.41 3.40
CA GLY A 79 -3.59 5.19 4.16
C GLY A 79 -3.83 5.13 5.67
N PRO A 80 -2.76 5.18 6.50
CA PRO A 80 -2.89 5.14 7.95
C PRO A 80 -3.76 6.30 8.47
N PRO A 81 -4.75 6.06 9.35
CA PRO A 81 -5.62 7.12 9.88
C PRO A 81 -4.84 8.27 10.53
N PHE A 82 -3.82 7.94 11.33
CA PHE A 82 -3.02 8.91 12.10
C PHE A 82 -1.67 9.25 11.46
N CYS A 83 -1.58 9.24 10.12
CA CYS A 83 -0.34 9.53 9.40
C CYS A 83 0.29 10.88 9.82
N ARG A 84 1.47 10.82 10.45
CA ARG A 84 2.19 12.01 10.94
C ARG A 84 2.71 12.88 9.79
N ILE A 85 3.07 12.27 8.66
CA ILE A 85 3.56 12.97 7.46
C ILE A 85 2.46 13.86 6.88
N ARG A 86 1.26 13.29 6.65
CA ARG A 86 0.09 14.03 6.15
C ARG A 86 -0.27 15.20 7.04
N ARG A 87 -0.40 14.96 8.35
CA ARG A 87 -0.72 16.01 9.33
C ARG A 87 0.33 17.12 9.35
N CYS A 88 1.61 16.77 9.28
CA CYS A 88 2.71 17.74 9.25
C CYS A 88 2.66 18.62 7.99
N ALA A 89 2.47 18.01 6.81
CA ALA A 89 2.38 18.75 5.55
C ALA A 89 1.16 19.69 5.54
N GLN A 90 0.00 19.22 5.99
CA GLN A 90 -1.22 20.03 6.11
C GLN A 90 -1.02 21.23 7.05
N ARG A 91 -0.43 21.03 8.24
CA ARG A 91 -0.13 22.11 9.19
C ARG A 91 0.82 23.16 8.63
N LYS A 92 1.78 22.75 7.82
CA LYS A 92 2.72 23.64 7.14
C LYS A 92 2.19 24.18 5.80
N ALA A 93 0.93 23.91 5.46
CA ALA A 93 0.32 24.26 4.16
C ALA A 93 1.11 23.79 2.94
N LEU A 94 1.83 22.66 3.05
CA LEU A 94 2.64 22.10 1.97
C LEU A 94 1.81 21.15 1.10
N GLN A 95 2.00 21.25 -0.21
CA GLN A 95 1.48 20.25 -1.15
C GLN A 95 2.16 18.90 -0.95
N GLY A 96 3.41 18.86 -0.49
CA GLY A 96 4.11 17.64 -0.13
C GLY A 96 5.48 17.91 0.46
N CYS A 97 6.13 16.87 0.96
CA CYS A 97 7.41 17.01 1.65
C CYS A 97 8.54 17.52 0.73
N TRP A 98 8.35 17.51 -0.58
CA TRP A 98 9.30 18.07 -1.55
C TRP A 98 9.39 19.60 -1.48
N GLN A 99 8.38 20.27 -0.89
CA GLN A 99 8.38 21.71 -0.59
C GLN A 99 8.92 22.04 0.81
N CYS A 100 9.33 21.05 1.60
CA CYS A 100 9.79 21.26 2.97
C CYS A 100 11.31 21.50 3.00
N ASP A 101 11.75 22.64 3.53
CA ASP A 101 13.18 22.96 3.64
C ASP A 101 13.91 22.09 4.68
N GLU A 102 13.17 21.57 5.66
CA GLU A 102 13.68 20.64 6.68
C GLU A 102 13.77 19.18 6.19
N LEU A 103 13.47 18.89 4.92
CA LEU A 103 13.37 17.51 4.41
C LEU A 103 14.60 16.65 4.75
N ASN A 104 15.81 17.20 4.62
CA ASN A 104 17.06 16.47 4.85
C ASN A 104 17.29 16.06 6.31
N ARG A 105 16.61 16.69 7.27
CA ARG A 105 16.71 16.39 8.71
C ARG A 105 15.42 15.76 9.27
N CYS A 106 14.44 15.48 8.41
CA CYS A 106 13.12 15.03 8.84
C CYS A 106 13.07 13.51 9.06
N THR A 107 12.87 13.10 10.31
CA THR A 107 12.71 11.68 10.71
C THR A 107 11.29 11.16 10.55
N LYS A 108 10.29 12.02 10.27
CA LYS A 108 8.88 11.61 10.17
C LYS A 108 8.61 10.67 8.98
N LEU A 109 9.51 10.64 8.00
CA LEU A 109 9.44 9.79 6.82
C LEU A 109 9.99 8.38 7.07
N ASP A 110 10.75 8.17 8.16
CA ASP A 110 11.46 6.90 8.42
C ASP A 110 10.51 5.72 8.61
N PHE A 111 9.27 5.97 9.02
CA PHE A 111 8.19 4.99 9.08
C PHE A 111 7.95 4.25 7.75
N LEU A 112 8.33 4.84 6.61
CA LEU A 112 8.17 4.22 5.29
C LEU A 112 9.30 3.27 4.92
N ARG A 113 10.46 3.34 5.58
CA ARG A 113 11.65 2.56 5.22
C ARG A 113 11.42 1.05 5.23
N PRO A 114 10.71 0.44 6.20
CA PRO A 114 10.50 -1.01 6.20
C PRO A 114 9.74 -1.53 4.98
N ALA A 115 8.82 -0.74 4.42
CA ALA A 115 7.98 -1.15 3.29
C ALA A 115 8.47 -0.62 1.93
N HIS A 116 9.24 0.49 1.92
CA HIS A 116 9.58 1.24 0.71
C HIS A 116 11.06 1.60 0.58
N GLY A 117 11.91 1.17 1.52
CA GLY A 117 13.32 1.57 1.56
C GLY A 117 13.48 3.09 1.43
N ASP A 118 14.29 3.52 0.46
CA ASP A 118 14.55 4.93 0.15
C ASP A 118 13.70 5.49 -1.02
N ALA A 119 12.75 4.72 -1.55
CA ALA A 119 11.94 5.08 -2.71
C ALA A 119 11.24 6.44 -2.52
N HIS A 120 10.66 6.65 -1.34
CA HIS A 120 9.99 7.89 -0.96
C HIS A 120 10.95 9.10 -1.01
N ILE A 121 12.17 9.00 -0.47
CA ILE A 121 13.17 10.08 -0.52
C ILE A 121 13.63 10.35 -1.95
N LYS A 122 13.91 9.29 -2.73
CA LYS A 122 14.28 9.41 -4.15
C LYS A 122 13.20 10.14 -4.95
N ASN A 123 11.94 9.79 -4.73
CA ASN A 123 10.82 10.44 -5.38
C ASN A 123 10.69 11.91 -4.95
N LEU A 124 10.79 12.23 -3.65
CA LEU A 124 10.74 13.62 -3.17
C LEU A 124 11.81 14.50 -3.82
N ARG A 125 13.05 13.99 -3.96
CA ARG A 125 14.14 14.68 -4.67
C ARG A 125 13.84 14.85 -6.16
N LYS A 126 13.29 13.83 -6.81
CA LYS A 126 12.86 13.91 -8.22
C LYS A 126 11.79 14.96 -8.41
N ILE A 127 10.76 14.99 -7.56
CA ILE A 127 9.68 16.00 -7.64
C ILE A 127 10.24 17.41 -7.43
N LYS A 128 11.17 17.59 -6.47
CA LYS A 128 11.82 18.88 -6.25
C LYS A 128 12.62 19.35 -7.47
N LYS A 129 13.25 18.43 -8.21
CA LYS A 129 14.08 18.76 -9.40
C LYS A 129 13.26 18.93 -10.69
N LEU A 130 12.29 18.05 -10.93
CA LEU A 130 11.58 17.90 -12.22
C LEU A 130 10.17 18.51 -12.20
N GLY A 131 9.69 18.92 -11.04
CA GLY A 131 8.28 19.26 -10.85
C GLY A 131 7.37 18.04 -10.81
N LEU A 132 6.07 18.29 -10.63
CA LEU A 132 5.05 17.24 -10.49
C LEU A 132 4.84 16.47 -11.79
N GLN A 133 4.71 17.17 -12.91
CA GLN A 133 4.45 16.54 -14.22
C GLN A 133 5.61 15.67 -14.66
N GLY A 134 6.85 16.18 -14.62
CA GLY A 134 8.04 15.41 -14.95
C GLY A 134 8.24 14.17 -14.07
N PHE A 135 7.84 14.23 -12.79
CA PHE A 135 7.82 13.05 -11.94
C PHE A 135 6.75 12.02 -12.34
N LEU A 136 5.55 12.48 -12.70
CA LEU A 136 4.45 11.60 -13.08
C LEU A 136 4.70 10.90 -14.42
N GLU A 137 5.32 11.57 -15.37
CA GLU A 137 5.67 10.97 -16.67
C GLU A 137 6.89 10.07 -16.58
N GLY A 138 7.77 10.31 -15.62
CA GLY A 138 9.01 9.56 -15.42
C GLY A 138 8.88 8.27 -14.62
N LYS A 139 10.02 7.57 -14.51
CA LYS A 139 10.17 6.39 -13.65
C LYS A 139 10.05 6.78 -12.18
N ARG A 140 9.04 6.22 -11.51
CA ARG A 140 8.82 6.32 -10.06
C ARG A 140 9.48 5.16 -9.31
N HIS A 141 9.86 5.42 -8.08
CA HIS A 141 10.32 4.39 -7.16
C HIS A 141 9.15 3.97 -6.26
N TRP A 142 9.02 2.67 -6.00
CA TRP A 142 7.98 2.11 -5.13
C TRP A 142 8.61 1.14 -4.13
#